data_AF-A0ABD1ET83-F1
#
_entry.id   AF-A0ABD1ET83-F1
#
_cell.length_a   1.000
_cell.length_b   1.000
_cell.length_c   1.000
_cell.angle_alpha   90.00
_cell.angle_beta   90.00
_cell.angle_gamma   90.00
#
_symmetry.space_group_name_H-M   'P 1'
#
loop_
_entity.id
_entity.type
_entity.pdbx_description
1 polymer ?
#
loop_
_entity_poly.entity_id
_entity_poly.type
_entity_poly.pdbx_seq_one_letter_code
_entity_poly.pdbx_strand_id
1 'polypeptide(L)'
;MFLLLQGFCLAMIGHQLTKQAKRTLDLCFELSFKVPKIFNIQDIQKEFIIVAYHVYQRRIQINATGFFIVDYSMIYFIFSNVCTYLIAVGQLFPYLNDL
;
A
#
# COMPACT_ATOMS: atom_id res chain seq x y z
N MET A 1 -8.98 7.47 -20.71
CA MET A 1 -8.61 6.03 -20.74
C MET A 1 -7.16 5.79 -20.34
N PHE A 2 -6.18 6.51 -20.91
CA PHE A 2 -4.74 6.36 -20.59
C PHE A 2 -4.40 6.55 -19.10
N LEU A 3 -5.02 7.53 -18.42
CA LEU A 3 -4.81 7.77 -16.99
C LEU A 3 -5.27 6.62 -16.08
N LEU A 4 -6.37 5.94 -16.44
CA LEU A 4 -6.85 4.77 -15.68
C LEU A 4 -5.89 3.59 -15.85
N LEU A 5 -5.34 3.40 -17.05
CA LEU A 5 -4.34 2.37 -17.30
C LEU A 5 -3.06 2.64 -16.50
N GLN A 6 -2.58 3.89 -16.46
CA GLN A 6 -1.43 4.27 -15.65
C GLN A 6 -1.68 4.05 -14.15
N GLY A 7 -2.85 4.46 -13.64
CA GLY A 7 -3.23 4.22 -12.25
C GLY A 7 -3.32 2.73 -11.90
N PHE A 8 -3.81 1.91 -12.83
CA PHE A 8 -3.86 0.45 -12.66
C PHE A 8 -2.47 -0.17 -12.61
N CYS A 9 -1.59 0.19 -13.55
CA CYS A 9 -0.18 -0.24 -13.53
C CYS A 9 0.51 0.17 -12.23
N LEU A 10 0.30 1.40 -11.77
CA LEU A 10 0.90 1.92 -10.54
C LEU A 10 0.43 1.12 -9.31
N ALA A 11 -0.87 0.82 -9.21
CA ALA A 11 -1.43 0.04 -8.12
C ALA A 11 -0.98 -1.43 -8.14
N MET A 12 -0.85 -2.04 -9.33
CA MET A 12 -0.28 -3.39 -9.48
C MET A 12 1.17 -3.44 -8.98
N ILE A 13 2.00 -2.49 -9.41
CA ILE A 13 3.40 -2.39 -8.98
C ILE A 13 3.46 -2.10 -7.49
N GLY A 14 2.66 -1.14 -6.99
CA GLY A 14 2.64 -0.78 -5.58
C GLY A 14 2.22 -1.92 -4.67
N HIS A 15 1.23 -2.70 -5.10
CA HIS A 15 0.82 -3.92 -4.41
C HIS A 15 1.92 -4.98 -4.40
N GLN A 16 2.56 -5.24 -5.55
CA GLN A 16 3.66 -6.21 -5.63
C GLN A 16 4.85 -5.81 -4.77
N LEU A 17 5.24 -4.52 -4.80
CA LEU A 17 6.35 -4.00 -4.03
C LEU A 17 6.06 -4.09 -2.53
N THR A 18 4.83 -3.74 -2.12
CA THR A 18 4.37 -3.87 -0.72
C THR A 18 4.44 -5.34 -0.26
N LYS A 19 3.99 -6.26 -1.11
CA LYS A 19 4.04 -7.70 -0.82
C LYS A 19 5.47 -8.22 -0.71
N GLN A 20 6.37 -7.78 -1.59
CA GLN A 20 7.77 -8.16 -1.56
C GLN A 20 8.48 -7.58 -0.34
N ALA A 21 8.29 -6.29 -0.06
CA ALA A 21 8.88 -5.63 1.09
C ALA A 21 8.45 -6.29 2.40
N LYS A 22 7.17 -6.67 2.54
CA LYS A 22 6.69 -7.42 3.71
C LYS A 22 7.38 -8.78 3.86
N ARG A 23 7.54 -9.54 2.77
CA ARG A 23 8.26 -10.82 2.80
C ARG A 23 9.72 -10.67 3.21
N THR A 24 10.42 -9.68 2.64
CA THR A 24 11.81 -9.39 3.02
C THR A 24 11.90 -9.03 4.49
N LEU A 25 10.91 -8.29 5.01
CA LEU A 25 10.86 -7.91 6.40
C LEU A 25 10.57 -9.09 7.35
N ASP A 26 9.64 -9.97 6.98
CA ASP A 26 9.37 -11.22 7.70
C ASP A 26 10.65 -12.07 7.80
N LEU A 27 11.41 -12.20 6.69
CA LEU A 27 12.68 -12.93 6.67
C LEU A 27 13.76 -12.26 7.53
N CYS A 28 13.91 -10.93 7.45
CA CYS A 28 14.83 -10.20 8.31
C CYS A 28 14.48 -10.37 9.79
N PHE A 29 13.20 -10.33 10.14
CA PHE A 29 12.73 -10.56 11.50
C PHE A 29 13.07 -11.98 11.96
N GLU A 30 12.83 -13.01 11.14
CA GLU A 30 13.19 -14.39 11.47
C GLU A 30 14.71 -14.58 11.66
N LEU A 31 15.52 -13.98 10.78
CA LEU A 31 16.99 -14.00 10.90
C LEU A 31 17.47 -13.28 12.17
N SER A 32 16.77 -12.23 12.59
CA SER A 32 17.09 -11.48 13.81
C SER A 32 17.02 -12.34 15.08
N PHE A 33 16.22 -13.41 15.09
CA PHE A 33 16.18 -14.36 16.22
C PHE A 33 17.19 -15.51 16.09
N LYS A 34 17.63 -15.84 14.85
CA LYS A 34 18.58 -16.95 14.60
C LYS A 34 20.05 -16.51 14.72
N VAL A 35 20.41 -15.36 14.15
CA VAL A 35 21.78 -14.83 14.13
C VAL A 35 22.40 -14.55 15.52
N PRO A 36 21.68 -14.00 16.52
CA PRO A 36 22.31 -13.64 17.79
C PRO A 36 22.71 -14.83 18.66
N LYS A 37 22.34 -16.08 18.32
CA LYS A 37 22.91 -17.26 18.99
C LYS A 37 24.40 -17.46 18.69
N ILE A 38 24.92 -16.83 17.63
CA ILE A 38 26.29 -17.00 17.15
C ILE A 38 27.24 -15.96 17.80
N PHE A 39 26.74 -14.75 18.07
CA PHE A 39 27.51 -13.68 18.70
C PHE A 39 27.00 -13.47 20.12
N ASN A 40 27.83 -13.79 21.13
CA ASN A 40 27.52 -13.70 22.57
C ASN A 40 27.45 -12.23 23.05
N ILE A 41 26.63 -11.40 22.39
CA ILE A 41 26.49 -9.97 22.65
C ILE A 41 25.02 -9.69 22.99
N GLN A 42 24.67 -9.93 24.25
CA GLN A 42 23.28 -9.87 24.74
C GLN A 42 22.65 -8.49 24.65
N ASP A 43 23.43 -7.41 24.80
CA ASP A 43 22.91 -6.05 24.80
C ASP A 43 22.54 -5.57 23.38
N ILE A 44 23.39 -5.83 22.39
CA ILE A 44 23.12 -5.51 20.97
C ILE A 44 21.91 -6.31 20.47
N GLN A 45 21.73 -7.55 20.94
CA GLN A 45 20.60 -8.38 20.57
C GLN A 45 19.26 -7.76 20.99
N LYS A 46 19.17 -7.21 22.20
CA LYS A 46 17.93 -6.58 22.69
C LYS A 46 17.56 -5.35 21.87
N GLU A 47 18.52 -4.46 21.61
CA GLU A 47 18.28 -3.27 20.79
C GLU A 47 17.88 -3.64 19.37
N PHE A 48 18.55 -4.63 18.78
CA PHE A 48 18.25 -5.10 17.42
C PHE A 48 16.84 -5.69 17.32
N ILE A 49 16.41 -6.49 18.29
CA ILE A 49 15.04 -7.06 18.33
C ILE A 49 14.00 -5.94 18.48
N ILE A 50 14.26 -4.93 19.31
CA ILE A 50 13.36 -3.78 19.49
C ILE A 50 13.20 -3.00 18.19
N VAL A 51 14.30 -2.71 17.49
CA VAL A 51 14.27 -2.03 16.19
C VAL A 51 13.56 -2.88 15.15
N ALA A 52 13.87 -4.18 15.07
CA ALA A 52 13.20 -5.10 14.15
C ALA A 52 11.69 -5.16 14.42
N TYR A 53 11.27 -5.17 15.68
CA TYR A 53 9.85 -5.14 16.07
C TYR A 53 9.17 -3.82 15.67
N HIS A 54 9.82 -2.67 15.92
CA HIS A 54 9.28 -1.38 15.49
C HIS A 54 9.13 -1.27 13.97
N VAL A 55 10.12 -1.79 13.23
CA VAL A 55 10.09 -1.85 11.77
C VAL A 55 9.01 -2.82 11.29
N TYR A 56 8.81 -3.95 11.97
CA TYR A 56 7.74 -4.92 11.70
C TYR A 56 6.34 -4.35 11.92
N GLN A 57 6.18 -3.58 12.98
CA GLN A 57 4.90 -2.96 13.33
C GLN A 57 4.52 -1.86 12.34
N ARG A 58 5.51 -1.20 11.71
CA ARG A 58 5.25 -0.26 10.61
C ARG A 58 4.79 -1.04 9.39
N ARG A 59 3.47 -1.01 9.12
CA ARG A 59 2.89 -1.54 7.88
C ARG A 59 3.53 -0.85 6.70
N ILE A 60 4.43 -1.55 6.00
CA ILE A 60 5.03 -1.04 4.76
C ILE A 60 3.92 -0.90 3.75
N GLN A 61 3.68 0.32 3.30
CA GLN A 61 2.69 0.65 2.29
C GLN A 61 3.29 1.74 1.40
N ILE A 62 3.07 1.65 0.09
CA ILE A 62 3.42 2.75 -0.80
C ILE A 62 2.35 3.82 -0.65
N ASN A 63 2.77 5.02 -0.25
CA ASN A 63 1.91 6.18 -0.17
C ASN A 63 2.25 7.17 -1.28
N ALA A 64 1.23 7.75 -1.91
CA ALA A 64 1.39 8.87 -2.83
C ALA A 64 1.54 10.14 -1.99
N THR A 65 2.78 10.49 -1.62
CA THR A 65 3.14 11.72 -0.87
C THR A 65 2.30 11.98 0.40
N GLY A 66 1.75 10.93 1.01
CA GLY A 66 0.93 11.00 2.22
C GLY A 66 -0.58 11.20 2.00
N PHE A 67 -1.05 11.37 0.76
CA PHE A 67 -2.49 11.57 0.49
C PHE A 67 -3.29 10.26 0.52
N PHE A 68 -2.79 9.22 -0.14
CA PHE A 68 -3.46 7.93 -0.21
C PHE A 68 -2.46 6.79 -0.41
N ILE A 69 -2.89 5.58 -0.05
CA ILE A 69 -2.14 4.35 -0.26
C ILE A 69 -2.32 3.91 -1.71
N VAL A 70 -1.22 3.56 -2.39
CA VAL A 70 -1.22 3.07 -3.77
C VAL A 70 -1.42 1.55 -3.74
N ASP A 71 -2.68 1.15 -3.63
CA ASP A 71 -3.11 -0.24 -3.63
C ASP A 71 -4.38 -0.45 -4.48
N TYR A 72 -4.96 -1.65 -4.45
CA TYR A 72 -6.22 -1.92 -5.17
C TYR A 72 -7.39 -1.09 -4.66
N SER A 73 -7.38 -0.69 -3.39
CA SER A 73 -8.40 0.17 -2.78
C SER A 73 -8.49 1.51 -3.52
N MET A 74 -7.36 2.08 -3.92
CA MET A 74 -7.30 3.27 -4.77
C MET A 74 -8.02 3.07 -6.11
N ILE A 75 -7.82 1.93 -6.78
CA ILE A 75 -8.47 1.63 -8.07
C ILE A 75 -9.99 1.56 -7.88
N TYR A 76 -10.46 0.83 -6.87
CA TYR A 76 -11.90 0.72 -6.59
C TYR A 76 -12.54 2.08 -6.30
N PHE A 77 -11.84 2.94 -5.56
CA PHE A 77 -12.30 4.30 -5.29
C PHE A 77 -12.41 5.14 -6.57
N ILE A 78 -11.41 5.08 -7.47
CA ILE A 78 -11.45 5.79 -8.75
C ILE A 78 -12.62 5.29 -9.61
N PHE A 79 -12.77 3.96 -9.76
CA PHE A 79 -13.86 3.38 -10.52
C PHE A 79 -15.22 3.75 -9.94
N SER A 80 -15.39 3.70 -8.62
CA SER A 80 -16.63 4.11 -7.96
C SER A 80 -16.97 5.56 -8.26
N ASN A 81 -16.00 6.48 -8.16
CA ASN A 81 -16.24 7.90 -8.46
C ASN A 81 -16.62 8.12 -9.93
N VAL A 82 -15.96 7.43 -10.87
CA VAL A 82 -16.31 7.52 -12.29
C VAL A 82 -17.74 7.03 -12.53
N CYS A 83 -18.13 5.90 -11.94
CA CYS A 83 -19.50 5.39 -12.03
C CYS A 83 -20.52 6.37 -11.44
N THR A 84 -20.27 6.89 -10.24
CA THR A 84 -21.16 7.87 -9.60
C THR A 84 -21.32 9.13 -10.44
N TYR A 85 -20.22 9.63 -11.02
CA TYR A 85 -20.26 10.80 -11.89
C TYR A 85 -21.08 10.54 -13.16
N LEU A 86 -20.91 9.38 -13.80
CA LEU A 86 -21.71 9.00 -14.97
C LEU A 86 -23.21 8.90 -14.66
N ILE A 87 -23.56 8.34 -13.50
CA ILE A 87 -24.96 8.27 -13.05
C ILE A 87 -25.52 9.68 -12.82
N ALA A 88 -24.78 10.53 -12.10
CA ALA A 88 -25.20 11.89 -11.82
C ALA A 88 -25.39 12.72 -13.10
N VAL A 89 -24.45 12.63 -14.05
CA VAL A 89 -24.58 13.29 -15.35
C VAL A 89 -25.77 12.73 -16.14
N GLY A 90 -25.93 11.41 -16.18
CA GLY A 90 -27.06 10.77 -16.87
C GLY A 90 -28.42 11.18 -16.32
N GLN A 91 -28.52 11.41 -15.00
CA GLN A 91 -29.74 11.91 -14.36
C GLN A 91 -29.95 13.42 -14.56
N LEU A 92 -28.88 14.20 -14.59
CA LEU A 92 -28.94 15.65 -14.73
C LEU A 92 -29.21 16.08 -16.19
N PHE A 93 -28.71 15.32 -17.17
CA PHE A 93 -28.85 15.61 -18.60
C PHE A 93 -30.31 15.77 -19.08
N PRO A 94 -31.27 14.87 -18.76
CA PRO A 94 -32.67 15.07 -19.15
C PRO A 94 -33.30 16.28 -18.46
N TYR A 95 -32.95 16.53 -17.19
CA TYR A 95 -33.50 17.66 -16.43
C TYR A 95 -33.06 19.02 -16.96
N LEU A 96 -31.89 19.09 -17.61
CA LEU A 96 -31.35 20.30 -18.24
C LEU A 96 -31.89 20.50 -19.67
N ASN A 97 -32.39 19.45 -20.32
CA ASN A 97 -32.92 19.51 -21.68
C ASN A 97 -34.43 19.87 -21.71
N ASP A 98 -35.11 19.73 -20.57
CA ASP A 98 -36.51 20.13 -20.35
C ASP A 98 -36.67 21.60 -19.88
N LEU A 99 -35.56 22.36 -19.80
CA LEU A 99 -35.50 23.76 -19.36
C LEU A 99 -35.15 24.70 -20.52
#